data_AF-A0A9E6EFI6-F1
#
_entry.id   AF-A0A9E6EFI6-F1
#
_cell.length_a   1.000
_cell.length_b   1.000
_cell.length_c   1.000
_cell.angle_alpha   90.00
_cell.angle_beta   90.00
_cell.angle_gamma   90.00
#
_symmetry.space_group_name_H-M   'P 1'
#
loop_
_entity.id
_entity.type
_entity.pdbx_description
1 polymer ?
#
loop_
_entity_poly.entity_id
_entity_poly.type
_entity_poly.pdbx_seq_one_letter_code
_entity_poly.pdbx_strand_id
1 'polypeptide(L)'
;MFERLAADYDVVGYFHNPNIHPLEEYVRRAEEAKRVGRILGFTLEPALYAPDAWDRAVAGLENEPETGARCTACFRHNLMAAAAKARELKIYWFTTTLTISPHKSSARIFEIGREAAAAHGVRFLETDFKKKDGFKRSLEMSKELNLYRQNYCGCKYSLRS
;
A
#
# COMPACT_ATOMS: atom_id res chain seq x y z
N MET A 1 -12.24 2.25 -1.19
CA MET A 1 -11.50 1.95 0.08
C MET A 1 -11.78 3.02 1.10
N PHE A 2 -11.38 4.27 0.83
CA PHE A 2 -11.71 5.43 1.67
C PHE A 2 -13.20 5.51 2.02
N GLU A 3 -14.10 5.45 1.04
CA GLU A 3 -15.56 5.45 1.27
C GLU A 3 -16.04 4.41 2.30
N ARG A 4 -15.38 3.24 2.37
CA ARG A 4 -15.72 2.16 3.31
C ARG A 4 -15.17 2.40 4.72
N LEU A 5 -14.10 3.17 4.85
CA LEU A 5 -13.47 3.48 6.13
C LEU A 5 -14.05 4.77 6.72
N ALA A 6 -14.29 5.77 5.88
CA ALA A 6 -14.78 7.09 6.28
C ALA A 6 -16.18 7.06 6.93
N ALA A 7 -16.92 5.97 6.79
CA ALA A 7 -18.19 5.77 7.49
C ALA A 7 -18.01 5.60 9.01
N ASP A 8 -16.89 5.00 9.44
CA ASP A 8 -16.65 4.60 10.83
C ASP A 8 -15.37 5.22 11.44
N TYR A 9 -14.50 5.81 10.61
CA TYR A 9 -13.18 6.29 11.01
C TYR A 9 -12.84 7.65 10.38
N ASP A 10 -12.08 8.46 11.11
CA ASP A 10 -11.28 9.52 10.51
C ASP A 10 -10.02 8.90 9.90
N VAL A 11 -9.73 9.23 8.64
CA VAL A 11 -8.76 8.50 7.80
C VAL A 11 -7.63 9.41 7.38
N VAL A 12 -6.40 8.99 7.66
CA VAL A 12 -5.16 9.57 7.12
C VAL A 12 -4.51 8.56 6.18
N GLY A 13 -4.09 9.03 5.01
CA GLY A 13 -3.32 8.26 4.04
C GLY A 13 -1.82 8.38 4.28
N TYR A 14 -1.11 7.26 4.14
CA TYR A 14 0.35 7.23 4.12
C TYR A 14 0.82 6.45 2.89
N PHE A 15 1.59 7.10 2.03
CA PHE A 15 2.11 6.48 0.80
C PHE A 15 3.58 6.13 0.98
N HIS A 16 3.82 4.91 1.43
CA HIS A 16 5.16 4.33 1.55
C HIS A 16 5.26 3.14 0.61
N ASN A 17 5.83 3.39 -0.57
CA ASN A 17 6.10 2.39 -1.60
C ASN A 17 7.49 2.64 -2.23
N PRO A 18 8.59 2.58 -1.45
CA PRO A 18 9.96 2.82 -1.94
C PRO A 18 10.40 1.80 -3.01
N ASN A 19 9.65 0.71 -3.16
CA ASN A 19 9.84 -0.27 -4.21
C ASN A 19 9.52 0.26 -5.61
N ILE A 20 8.69 1.31 -5.75
CA ILE A 20 8.30 1.85 -7.05
C ILE A 20 9.52 2.45 -7.73
N HIS A 21 9.80 2.00 -8.94
CA HIS A 21 10.97 2.39 -9.71
C HIS A 21 10.57 2.70 -11.16
N PRO A 22 11.18 3.72 -11.80
CA PRO A 22 12.16 4.67 -11.25
C PRO A 22 11.51 5.75 -10.37
N LEU A 23 12.30 6.73 -9.91
CA LEU A 23 11.83 7.83 -9.05
C LEU A 23 10.65 8.58 -9.69
N GLU A 24 10.67 8.78 -10.99
CA GLU A 24 9.62 9.47 -11.75
C GLU A 24 8.26 8.77 -11.58
N GLU A 25 8.26 7.44 -11.57
CA GLU A 25 7.05 6.64 -11.34
C GLU A 25 6.58 6.75 -9.89
N TYR A 26 7.51 6.78 -8.93
CA TYR A 26 7.18 7.01 -7.52
C TYR A 26 6.49 8.37 -7.34
N VAL A 27 7.11 9.43 -7.86
CA VAL A 27 6.58 10.80 -7.80
C VAL A 27 5.20 10.87 -8.44
N ARG A 28 5.04 10.29 -9.63
CA ARG A 28 3.75 10.27 -10.34
C ARG A 28 2.67 9.57 -9.52
N ARG A 29 2.94 8.37 -8.98
CA ARG A 29 1.97 7.60 -8.18
C ARG A 29 1.65 8.28 -6.85
N ALA A 30 2.64 8.92 -6.21
CA ALA A 30 2.46 9.67 -4.98
C ALA A 30 1.58 10.91 -5.19
N GLU A 31 1.83 11.69 -6.25
CA GLU A 31 1.03 12.87 -6.57
C GLU A 31 -0.41 12.51 -6.95
N GLU A 32 -0.60 11.41 -7.68
CA GLU A 32 -1.95 10.90 -7.97
C GLU A 32 -2.67 10.42 -6.70
N ALA A 33 -1.97 9.76 -5.78
CA ALA A 33 -2.54 9.41 -4.48
C ALA A 33 -2.92 10.65 -3.66
N LYS A 34 -2.09 11.70 -3.65
CA LYS A 34 -2.39 12.99 -3.00
C LYS A 34 -3.58 13.70 -3.66
N ARG A 35 -3.68 13.63 -4.98
CA ARG A 35 -4.84 14.15 -5.73
C ARG A 35 -6.12 13.44 -5.31
N VAL A 36 -6.11 12.11 -5.16
CA VAL A 36 -7.25 11.35 -4.61
C VAL A 36 -7.57 11.81 -3.18
N GLY A 37 -6.56 12.02 -2.34
CA GLY A 37 -6.74 12.61 -1.00
C GLY A 37 -7.51 13.92 -1.01
N ARG A 38 -7.09 14.86 -1.88
CA ARG A 38 -7.76 16.16 -2.05
C ARG A 38 -9.21 16.03 -2.53
N ILE A 39 -9.47 15.15 -3.49
CA ILE A 39 -10.81 14.94 -4.05
C ILE A 39 -11.77 14.34 -3.00
N LEU A 40 -11.28 13.37 -2.23
CA LEU A 40 -12.09 12.65 -1.25
C LEU A 40 -12.09 13.29 0.14
N GLY A 41 -11.33 14.36 0.35
CA GLY A 41 -11.32 15.14 1.59
C GLY A 41 -10.52 14.53 2.72
N PHE A 42 -9.40 13.86 2.43
CA PHE A 42 -8.49 13.33 3.45
C PHE A 42 -7.02 13.65 3.18
N THR A 43 -6.24 13.76 4.25
CA THR A 43 -4.80 14.01 4.16
C THR A 43 -4.08 12.75 3.71
N LEU A 44 -3.21 12.86 2.73
CA LEU A 44 -2.29 11.80 2.34
C LEU A 44 -0.85 12.29 2.36
N GLU A 45 -0.03 11.66 3.19
CA GLU A 45 1.39 11.96 3.34
C GLU A 45 2.24 10.94 2.56
N PRO A 46 2.95 11.36 1.49
CA PRO A 46 3.96 10.51 0.88
C PRO A 46 5.21 10.43 1.76
N ALA A 47 5.75 9.21 1.88
CA ALA A 47 7.03 8.99 2.54
C ALA A 47 8.19 9.55 1.70
N LEU A 48 9.38 9.67 2.32
CA LEU A 48 10.61 9.90 1.57
C LEU A 48 10.88 8.69 0.67
N TYR A 49 11.26 8.94 -0.58
CA TYR A 49 11.66 7.88 -1.50
C TYR A 49 13.04 7.33 -1.09
N ALA A 50 13.06 6.14 -0.49
CA ALA A 50 14.26 5.48 0.02
C ALA A 50 14.41 4.06 -0.54
N PRO A 51 14.72 3.90 -1.85
CA PRO A 51 14.77 2.60 -2.50
C PRO A 51 15.83 1.66 -1.90
N ASP A 52 16.95 2.20 -1.41
CA ASP A 52 18.04 1.39 -0.82
C ASP A 52 17.59 0.59 0.41
N ALA A 53 16.67 1.15 1.21
CA ALA A 53 16.12 0.45 2.37
C ALA A 53 15.24 -0.72 1.96
N TRP A 54 14.49 -0.56 0.86
CA TRP A 54 13.72 -1.64 0.27
C TRP A 54 14.60 -2.69 -0.39
N ASP A 55 15.64 -2.27 -1.12
CA ASP A 55 16.61 -3.17 -1.76
C ASP A 55 17.28 -4.08 -0.72
N ARG A 56 17.68 -3.55 0.43
CA ARG A 56 18.17 -4.36 1.55
C ARG A 56 17.12 -5.32 2.09
N ALA A 57 15.85 -4.91 2.16
CA ALA A 57 14.77 -5.75 2.67
C ALA A 57 14.43 -6.93 1.73
N VAL A 58 14.76 -6.83 0.44
CA VAL A 58 14.51 -7.89 -0.56
C VAL A 58 15.79 -8.55 -1.08
N ALA A 59 16.95 -8.25 -0.50
CA ALA A 59 18.23 -8.79 -0.92
C ALA A 59 18.22 -10.33 -0.84
N GLY A 60 18.74 -10.99 -1.87
CA GLY A 60 18.71 -12.44 -2.04
C GLY A 60 17.39 -13.01 -2.59
N LEU A 61 16.37 -12.17 -2.80
CA LEU A 61 15.06 -12.54 -3.37
C LEU A 61 14.85 -11.93 -4.77
N GLU A 62 15.91 -11.50 -5.44
CA GLU A 62 15.85 -10.78 -6.72
C GLU A 62 15.22 -11.62 -7.83
N ASN A 63 15.47 -12.92 -7.80
CA ASN A 63 15.02 -13.88 -8.82
C ASN A 63 13.68 -14.55 -8.50
N GLU A 64 13.07 -14.24 -7.36
CA GLU A 64 11.75 -14.77 -7.01
C GLU A 64 10.68 -14.30 -8.01
N PRO A 65 9.66 -15.12 -8.32
CA PRO A 65 8.56 -14.68 -9.16
C PRO A 65 7.72 -13.58 -8.47
N GLU A 66 6.98 -12.80 -9.25
CA GLU A 66 5.91 -11.97 -8.67
C GLU A 66 4.92 -12.87 -7.91
N THR A 67 4.38 -12.35 -6.80
CA THR A 67 3.60 -13.11 -5.79
C THR A 67 4.41 -14.12 -4.96
N GLY A 68 5.71 -14.31 -5.25
CA GLY A 68 6.65 -15.14 -4.49
C GLY A 68 7.18 -14.49 -3.21
N ALA A 69 8.32 -15.00 -2.71
CA ALA A 69 8.87 -14.57 -1.43
C ALA A 69 9.30 -13.09 -1.41
N ARG A 70 9.77 -12.54 -2.54
CA ARG A 70 10.06 -11.11 -2.68
C ARG A 70 8.85 -10.22 -2.36
N CYS A 71 7.66 -10.60 -2.83
CA CYS A 71 6.45 -9.83 -2.55
C CYS A 71 6.09 -9.88 -1.07
N THR A 72 6.32 -11.02 -0.40
CA THR A 72 6.16 -11.14 1.06
C THR A 72 7.09 -10.17 1.80
N ALA A 73 8.38 -10.13 1.45
CA ALA A 73 9.34 -9.20 2.03
C ALA A 73 8.98 -7.73 1.75
N CYS A 74 8.52 -7.43 0.53
CA CYS A 74 8.04 -6.11 0.15
C CYS A 74 6.81 -5.66 0.98
N PHE A 75 5.81 -6.53 1.16
CA PHE A 75 4.63 -6.21 1.98
C PHE A 75 5.02 -5.99 3.43
N ARG A 76 5.93 -6.81 3.97
CA ARG A 76 6.48 -6.66 5.32
C ARG A 76 7.16 -5.30 5.50
N HIS A 77 8.03 -4.93 4.59
CA HIS A 77 8.72 -3.63 4.63
C HIS A 77 7.73 -2.46 4.67
N ASN A 78 6.71 -2.48 3.80
CA ASN A 78 5.73 -1.41 3.73
C ASN A 78 4.76 -1.37 4.94
N LEU A 79 4.32 -2.53 5.43
CA LEU A 79 3.40 -2.60 6.57
C LEU A 79 4.09 -2.25 7.89
N MET A 80 5.37 -2.59 8.05
CA MET A 80 6.18 -2.13 9.20
C MET A 80 6.30 -0.61 9.21
N ALA A 81 6.60 0.01 8.07
CA ALA A 81 6.67 1.47 7.97
C ALA A 81 5.31 2.13 8.29
N ALA A 82 4.20 1.57 7.79
CA ALA A 82 2.86 2.08 8.09
C ALA A 82 2.50 1.95 9.58
N ALA A 83 2.83 0.83 10.22
CA ALA A 83 2.61 0.62 11.65
C ALA A 83 3.46 1.58 12.51
N ALA A 84 4.72 1.78 12.14
CA ALA A 84 5.60 2.76 12.77
C ALA A 84 5.04 4.19 12.64
N LYS A 85 4.58 4.58 11.45
CA LYS A 85 3.97 5.90 11.23
C LYS A 85 2.66 6.07 12.00
N ALA A 86 1.82 5.04 12.08
CA ALA A 86 0.61 5.08 12.89
C ALA A 86 0.95 5.32 14.38
N ARG A 87 1.97 4.64 14.90
CA ARG A 87 2.46 4.85 16.27
C ARG A 87 2.98 6.28 16.49
N GLU A 88 3.78 6.80 15.58
CA GLU A 88 4.30 8.18 15.60
C GLU A 88 3.17 9.21 15.66
N LEU A 89 2.13 9.02 14.84
CA LEU A 89 0.94 9.87 14.77
C LEU A 89 -0.07 9.62 15.90
N LYS A 90 0.22 8.69 16.83
CA LYS A 90 -0.69 8.26 17.91
C LYS A 90 -2.03 7.70 17.41
N ILE A 91 -2.03 7.08 16.23
CA ILE A 91 -3.17 6.39 15.64
C ILE A 91 -3.16 4.92 16.06
N TYR A 92 -4.29 4.45 16.61
CA TYR A 92 -4.40 3.08 17.13
C TYR A 92 -4.61 2.01 16.05
N TRP A 93 -5.27 2.36 14.94
CA TRP A 93 -5.62 1.42 13.88
C TRP A 93 -4.95 1.81 12.57
N PHE A 94 -4.35 0.84 11.89
CA PHE A 94 -3.90 1.01 10.52
C PHE A 94 -4.41 -0.15 9.64
N THR A 95 -4.49 0.09 8.34
CA THR A 95 -4.84 -0.92 7.35
C THR A 95 -4.06 -0.67 6.07
N THR A 96 -4.34 -1.42 5.01
CA THR A 96 -3.63 -1.30 3.75
C THR A 96 -4.53 -1.42 2.54
N THR A 97 -4.15 -0.71 1.48
CA THR A 97 -4.78 -0.82 0.17
C THR A 97 -4.37 -2.11 -0.57
N LEU A 98 -3.35 -2.84 -0.11
CA LEU A 98 -2.84 -4.03 -0.78
C LEU A 98 -3.91 -5.11 -1.02
N THR A 99 -4.98 -5.17 -0.23
CA THR A 99 -6.07 -6.16 -0.36
C THR A 99 -7.11 -5.82 -1.43
N ILE A 100 -6.98 -4.69 -2.13
CA ILE A 100 -7.85 -4.36 -3.27
C ILE A 100 -7.52 -5.23 -4.50
N SER A 101 -6.27 -5.67 -4.64
CA SER A 101 -5.83 -6.41 -5.82
C SER A 101 -6.32 -7.86 -5.77
N PRO A 102 -6.93 -8.39 -6.84
CA PRO A 102 -7.35 -9.79 -6.89
C PRO A 102 -6.15 -10.75 -6.89
N HIS A 103 -4.97 -10.30 -7.34
CA HIS A 103 -3.75 -11.11 -7.46
C HIS A 103 -2.96 -11.21 -6.14
N LYS A 104 -3.33 -10.45 -5.11
CA LYS A 104 -2.64 -10.45 -3.82
C LYS A 104 -3.40 -11.29 -2.79
N SER A 105 -2.66 -12.13 -2.07
CA SER A 105 -3.22 -12.95 -0.99
C SER A 105 -3.54 -12.08 0.23
N SER A 106 -4.82 -11.85 0.48
CA SER A 106 -5.28 -11.09 1.66
C SER A 106 -4.86 -11.79 2.96
N ALA A 107 -4.87 -13.13 3.00
CA ALA A 107 -4.42 -13.89 4.16
C ALA A 107 -2.95 -13.60 4.52
N ARG A 108 -2.06 -13.62 3.51
CA ARG A 108 -0.64 -13.27 3.68
C ARG A 108 -0.46 -11.82 4.13
N ILE A 109 -1.22 -10.89 3.53
CA ILE A 109 -1.17 -9.47 3.91
C ILE A 109 -1.64 -9.27 5.35
N PHE A 110 -2.68 -9.99 5.79
CA PHE A 110 -3.21 -9.88 7.13
C PHE A 110 -2.27 -10.44 8.18
N GLU A 111 -1.62 -11.57 7.89
CA GLU A 111 -0.55 -12.12 8.74
C GLU A 111 0.55 -11.10 8.98
N ILE A 112 1.12 -10.54 7.91
CA ILE A 112 2.16 -9.52 7.99
C ILE A 112 1.65 -8.25 8.70
N GLY A 113 0.41 -7.86 8.45
CA GLY A 113 -0.21 -6.70 9.10
C GLY A 113 -0.31 -6.87 10.61
N ARG A 114 -0.72 -8.06 11.10
CA ARG A 114 -0.76 -8.39 12.53
C ARG A 114 0.63 -8.38 13.16
N GLU A 115 1.64 -8.91 12.47
CA GLU A 115 3.02 -8.89 12.94
C GLU A 115 3.54 -7.45 13.08
N ALA A 116 3.30 -6.59 12.09
CA ALA A 116 3.67 -5.19 12.15
C ALA A 116 2.92 -4.43 13.27
N ALA A 117 1.66 -4.76 13.48
CA ALA A 117 0.87 -4.19 14.56
C ALA A 117 1.46 -4.53 15.94
N ALA A 118 1.78 -5.80 16.15
CA ALA A 118 2.39 -6.29 17.38
C ALA A 118 3.76 -5.64 17.64
N ALA A 119 4.60 -5.51 16.61
CA ALA A 119 5.93 -4.92 16.70
C ALA A 119 5.91 -3.43 17.12
N HIS A 120 4.84 -2.70 16.79
CA HIS A 120 4.74 -1.24 17.03
C HIS A 120 3.70 -0.84 18.07
N GLY A 121 3.01 -1.80 18.70
CA GLY A 121 1.98 -1.52 19.71
C GLY A 121 0.76 -0.79 19.14
N VAL A 122 0.38 -1.09 17.90
CA VAL A 122 -0.84 -0.61 17.24
C VAL A 122 -1.72 -1.80 16.86
N ARG A 123 -2.86 -1.57 16.22
CA ARG A 123 -3.79 -2.61 15.77
C ARG A 123 -3.94 -2.59 14.26
N PHE A 124 -3.94 -3.77 13.65
CA PHE A 124 -4.20 -3.91 12.21
C PHE A 124 -5.68 -4.19 11.96
N LEU A 125 -6.32 -3.34 11.16
CA LEU A 125 -7.70 -3.53 10.73
C LEU A 125 -7.72 -4.38 9.46
N GLU A 126 -8.08 -5.66 9.61
CA GLU A 126 -8.20 -6.61 8.51
C GLU A 126 -9.42 -6.34 7.65
N THR A 127 -9.24 -5.51 6.62
CA THR A 127 -10.27 -5.24 5.63
C THR A 127 -9.90 -5.85 4.30
N ASP A 128 -10.73 -6.77 3.82
CA ASP A 128 -10.58 -7.30 2.47
C ASP A 128 -11.30 -6.38 1.48
N PHE A 129 -10.52 -5.50 0.85
CA PHE A 129 -11.07 -4.46 -0.01
C PHE A 129 -11.57 -4.98 -1.36
N LYS A 130 -11.19 -6.18 -1.79
CA LYS A 130 -11.75 -6.80 -3.00
C LYS A 130 -13.18 -7.31 -2.85
N LYS A 131 -13.63 -7.62 -1.62
CA LYS A 131 -15.01 -8.06 -1.33
C LYS A 131 -16.02 -6.92 -1.57
N LYS A 132 -17.30 -7.29 -1.73
CA LYS A 132 -18.42 -6.36 -2.02
C LYS A 132 -18.12 -5.49 -3.26
N ASP A 133 -17.67 -6.14 -4.34
CA ASP A 133 -17.29 -5.49 -5.59
C ASP A 133 -16.25 -4.36 -5.47
N GLY A 134 -15.47 -4.33 -4.38
CA GLY A 134 -14.57 -3.22 -4.14
C GLY A 134 -13.49 -3.07 -5.22
N PHE A 135 -13.02 -4.17 -5.82
CA PHE A 135 -12.13 -4.09 -6.98
C PHE A 135 -12.84 -3.39 -8.15
N LYS A 136 -14.06 -3.79 -8.50
CA LYS A 136 -14.86 -3.16 -9.55
C LYS A 136 -15.11 -1.67 -9.26
N ARG A 137 -15.49 -1.32 -8.04
CA ARG A 137 -15.65 0.07 -7.60
C ARG A 137 -14.38 0.89 -7.79
N SER A 138 -13.20 0.31 -7.53
CA SER A 138 -11.92 0.98 -7.80
C SER A 138 -11.69 1.26 -9.29
N LEU A 139 -12.19 0.40 -10.18
CA LEU A 139 -12.13 0.61 -11.63
C LEU A 139 -13.02 1.77 -12.05
N GLU A 140 -14.23 1.85 -11.51
CA GLU A 140 -15.21 2.90 -11.78
C GLU A 140 -14.67 4.25 -11.32
N MET A 141 -14.24 4.36 -10.06
CA MET A 141 -13.64 5.59 -9.52
C MET A 141 -12.41 6.03 -10.31
N SER A 142 -11.55 5.09 -10.73
CA SER A 142 -10.38 5.43 -11.54
C SER A 142 -10.76 6.05 -12.89
N LYS A 143 -11.88 5.62 -13.49
CA LYS A 143 -12.39 6.20 -14.74
C LYS A 143 -13.06 7.55 -14.49
N GLU A 144 -13.96 7.61 -13.50
CA GLU A 144 -14.69 8.82 -13.11
C GLU A 144 -13.73 9.99 -12.80
N LEU A 145 -12.63 9.70 -12.09
CA LEU A 145 -11.66 10.70 -11.68
C LEU A 145 -10.49 10.88 -12.67
N ASN A 146 -10.50 10.15 -13.80
CA ASN A 146 -9.41 10.12 -14.78
C ASN A 146 -8.03 9.95 -14.11
N LEU A 147 -7.91 8.93 -13.26
CA LEU A 147 -6.69 8.64 -12.51
C LEU A 147 -5.66 7.93 -13.38
N TYR A 148 -4.39 8.22 -13.14
CA TYR A 148 -3.32 7.40 -13.68
C TYR A 148 -3.47 5.95 -13.24
N ARG A 149 -3.56 5.05 -14.23
CA ARG A 149 -3.73 3.63 -13.98
C ARG A 149 -2.46 2.84 -14.27
N GLN A 150 -2.02 2.13 -13.25
CA GLN A 150 -0.83 1.29 -13.27
C GLN A 150 -1.20 -0.09 -13.80
N ASN A 151 -0.40 -0.66 -14.70
CA ASN A 151 -0.57 -2.00 -15.26
C ASN A 151 0.46 -3.02 -14.75
N TYR A 152 1.30 -2.64 -13.78
CA TYR A 152 2.34 -3.47 -13.18
C TYR A 152 2.58 -3.07 -11.73
N CYS A 153 3.25 -3.93 -10.95
CA CYS A 153 3.49 -3.70 -9.53
C CYS A 153 4.23 -2.38 -9.24
N GLY A 154 5.16 -1.98 -10.10
CA GLY A 154 6.01 -0.79 -9.92
C GLY A 154 7.43 -1.13 -9.49
N CYS A 155 7.70 -2.35 -9.00
CA CYS A 155 9.05 -2.69 -8.58
C CYS A 155 9.99 -2.99 -9.75
N LYS A 156 11.29 -2.69 -9.59
CA LYS A 156 12.30 -2.89 -10.63
C LYS A 156 12.36 -4.34 -11.18
N TYR A 157 11.97 -5.33 -10.37
CA TYR A 157 11.90 -6.73 -10.79
C TYR A 157 10.62 -7.10 -11.53
N SER A 158 9.51 -6.38 -11.29
CA SER A 158 8.25 -6.58 -12.03
C SER A 158 8.30 -6.08 -13.48
N LEU A 159 9.33 -5.29 -13.84
CA LEU A 159 9.57 -4.88 -15.23
C LEU A 159 10.15 -6.01 -16.11
N ARG A 160 10.59 -7.11 -15.48
CA ARG A 160 11.18 -8.26 -16.16
C ARG A 160 10.17 -9.41 -16.35
N SER A 161 8.94 -9.22 -15.86
CA SER A 161 7.90 -10.25 -15.76
C SER A 161 6.95 -10.21 -16.95
#